data_AF-A0A6B3M178-F1
#
_entry.id   AF-A0A6B3M178-F1
#
_cell.length_a   1.000
_cell.length_b   1.000
_cell.length_c   1.000
_cell.angle_alpha   90.00
_cell.angle_beta   90.00
_cell.angle_gamma   90.00
#
_symmetry.space_group_name_H-M   'P 1'
#
loop_
_entity.id
_entity.type
_entity.pdbx_description
1 polymer ?
#
loop_
_entity_poly.entity_id
_entity_poly.type
_entity_poly.pdbx_seq_one_letter_code
_entity_poly.pdbx_strand_id
1 'polypeptide(L)'
;MRDIVVLLPGVLGSVLQKDGKDLWNTRQATFSALTGADASFQQLVLEEDDPKFDDLGDGIKVTSLINFPHLVAGLIKIDGYSKLSRLVTDTFKVTKGSINDNYPANFFEFPYDWRRDNRVAARKLKKLIDERLPLWQEYSGAKEAKVIFLAHSMGGLVARYYLERLEGWSNCRALITFGTPYRGAVDTLNYLANGYKQIQLDLTEVMRSFTSIYQLLPIYEMVNIAGKYQRVAETDGIPNVNKQKAQQALAFHREIEDAINKHLNQVDYLKSGYKTIPIVGIHQDTFQSAKLSDETIIASYELPKGIDSILSDGDGTVPRLSAIPIELDQEYRETYIAQRHSYLQSSNLVLNDVRERLKQMQIPHQPIRGSQLSKDIAQRAAISLNFDDLYLVDEQIKIGARILNFREDDGVLIANITPIGGERKTLNIEFEEQKNQWVLNLDNLTPGIYRLEVKTRKCNPFAPTPLQDFFEVVK
;
A
#
# COMPACT_ATOMS: atom_id res chain seq x y z
N MET A 1 20.42 4.20 5.57
CA MET A 1 19.22 3.56 5.00
C MET A 1 19.66 2.54 3.97
N ARG A 2 19.04 1.36 3.91
CA ARG A 2 19.43 0.27 3.01
C ARG A 2 18.80 0.44 1.63
N ASP A 3 17.50 0.67 1.59
CA ASP A 3 16.73 0.81 0.35
C ASP A 3 16.92 2.21 -0.26
N ILE A 4 16.61 2.35 -1.55
CA ILE A 4 16.51 3.65 -2.22
C ILE A 4 15.12 4.23 -1.93
N VAL A 5 15.03 5.50 -1.56
CA VAL A 5 13.77 6.25 -1.49
C VAL A 5 13.66 7.21 -2.67
N VAL A 6 12.52 7.21 -3.37
CA VAL A 6 12.24 8.15 -4.46
C VAL A 6 10.95 8.92 -4.17
N LEU A 7 11.04 10.25 -4.20
CA LEU A 7 9.93 11.17 -3.99
C LEU A 7 9.37 11.65 -5.33
N LEU A 8 8.09 11.36 -5.59
CA LEU A 8 7.36 11.79 -6.79
C LEU A 8 6.30 12.86 -6.45
N PRO A 9 6.31 14.00 -7.15
CA PRO A 9 5.30 15.03 -6.98
C PRO A 9 3.99 14.69 -7.70
N GLY A 10 2.93 15.39 -7.32
CA GLY A 10 1.68 15.48 -8.09
C GLY A 10 1.79 16.40 -9.30
N VAL A 11 0.66 16.56 -10.00
CA VAL A 11 0.50 17.56 -11.07
C VAL A 11 0.89 18.94 -10.55
N LEU A 12 1.56 19.74 -11.39
CA LEU A 12 2.06 21.06 -11.03
C LEU A 12 3.08 21.08 -9.88
N GLY A 13 3.62 19.93 -9.47
CA GLY A 13 4.55 19.81 -8.34
C GLY A 13 6.04 19.88 -8.70
N SER A 14 6.36 19.96 -10.00
CA SER A 14 7.72 20.16 -10.51
C SER A 14 7.87 21.56 -11.11
N VAL A 15 9.08 22.09 -11.04
CA VAL A 15 9.47 23.31 -11.73
C VAL A 15 9.68 23.05 -13.22
N LEU A 16 9.00 23.84 -14.05
CA LEU A 16 9.21 23.89 -15.50
C LEU A 16 9.89 25.20 -15.90
N GLN A 17 10.94 25.08 -16.71
CA GLN A 17 11.79 26.17 -17.15
C GLN A 17 11.93 26.15 -18.67
N LYS A 18 11.93 27.31 -19.33
CA LYS A 18 12.26 27.47 -20.75
C LYS A 18 13.27 28.60 -20.91
N ASP A 19 14.33 28.36 -21.68
CA ASP A 19 15.40 29.35 -21.94
C ASP A 19 16.00 29.98 -20.66
N GLY A 20 16.16 29.18 -19.60
CA GLY A 20 16.69 29.61 -18.31
C GLY A 20 15.70 30.42 -17.44
N LYS A 21 14.45 30.59 -17.89
CA LYS A 21 13.39 31.30 -17.15
C LYS A 21 12.34 30.31 -16.65
N ASP A 22 12.06 30.36 -15.36
CA ASP A 22 11.05 29.51 -14.76
C ASP A 22 9.65 29.92 -15.24
N LEU A 23 9.02 29.06 -16.03
CA LEU A 23 7.62 29.21 -16.44
C LEU A 23 6.68 28.86 -15.29
N TRP A 24 7.12 27.93 -14.42
CA TRP A 24 6.37 27.46 -13.27
C TRP A 24 7.32 27.21 -12.09
N ASN A 25 7.61 28.25 -11.28
CA ASN A 25 8.42 28.15 -10.05
C ASN A 25 8.42 29.41 -9.17
N THR A 26 7.79 30.51 -9.54
CA THR A 26 8.23 31.78 -8.96
C THR A 26 7.44 32.12 -7.70
N ARG A 27 8.14 32.63 -6.67
CA ARG A 27 7.54 33.53 -5.66
C ARG A 27 6.83 34.73 -6.31
N GLN A 28 7.12 34.99 -7.58
CA GLN A 28 6.44 35.94 -8.45
C GLN A 28 5.21 35.38 -9.19
N ALA A 29 4.92 34.08 -9.29
CA ALA A 29 3.70 33.61 -9.98
C ALA A 29 2.44 34.10 -9.27
N THR A 30 2.48 34.16 -7.94
CA THR A 30 1.50 34.83 -7.09
C THR A 30 1.42 36.34 -7.29
N PHE A 31 2.48 37.00 -7.78
CA PHE A 31 2.53 38.44 -8.03
C PHE A 31 2.18 38.80 -9.50
N SER A 32 2.64 37.99 -10.46
CA SER A 32 2.38 38.11 -11.90
C SER A 32 0.94 37.76 -12.27
N ALA A 33 0.32 36.80 -11.56
CA ALA A 33 -1.12 36.54 -11.65
C ALA A 33 -1.99 37.68 -11.08
N LEU A 34 -1.40 38.55 -10.24
CA LEU A 34 -2.05 39.78 -9.72
C LEU A 34 -1.80 41.00 -10.62
N THR A 35 -0.81 40.96 -11.54
CA THR A 35 -0.41 42.10 -12.39
C THR A 35 -0.70 41.93 -13.88
N GLY A 36 -1.37 40.84 -14.30
CA GLY A 36 -1.77 40.64 -15.71
C GLY A 36 -0.60 40.37 -16.67
N ALA A 37 0.52 39.83 -16.19
CA ALA A 37 1.64 39.43 -17.03
C ALA A 37 1.38 38.03 -17.66
N ASP A 38 0.33 37.93 -18.47
CA ASP A 38 -0.32 36.69 -18.96
C ASP A 38 0.43 35.91 -20.05
N ALA A 39 1.57 36.37 -20.55
CA ALA A 39 2.25 35.75 -21.70
C ALA A 39 3.16 34.54 -21.37
N SER A 40 3.46 34.26 -20.09
CA SER A 40 4.42 33.19 -19.74
C SER A 40 3.77 31.81 -19.63
N PHE A 41 2.54 31.69 -19.13
CA PHE A 41 1.89 30.38 -18.96
C PHE A 41 1.37 29.80 -20.28
N GLN A 42 1.05 30.64 -21.27
CA GLN A 42 0.69 30.17 -22.61
C GLN A 42 1.83 29.38 -23.29
N GLN A 43 3.08 29.60 -22.88
CA GLN A 43 4.21 28.80 -23.35
C GLN A 43 4.19 27.35 -22.84
N LEU A 44 3.34 27.04 -21.86
CA LEU A 44 3.16 25.68 -21.37
C LEU A 44 2.26 24.85 -22.28
N VAL A 45 1.45 25.47 -23.15
CA VAL A 45 0.50 24.78 -24.04
C VAL A 45 1.20 23.64 -24.77
N LEU A 46 0.56 22.47 -24.73
CA LEU A 46 1.03 21.23 -25.31
C LEU A 46 0.33 21.00 -26.66
N GLU A 47 1.02 21.30 -27.77
CA GLU A 47 0.45 21.13 -29.11
C GLU A 47 0.23 19.65 -29.47
N GLU A 48 1.31 18.86 -29.34
CA GLU A 48 1.31 17.41 -29.54
C GLU A 48 2.03 16.72 -28.38
N ASP A 49 1.60 15.49 -28.06
CA ASP A 49 2.19 14.69 -26.99
C ASP A 49 2.20 13.21 -27.36
N ASP A 50 3.06 12.83 -28.31
CA ASP A 50 3.28 11.42 -28.59
C ASP A 50 4.04 10.78 -27.41
N PRO A 51 3.42 9.84 -26.68
CA PRO A 51 4.03 9.22 -25.53
C PRO A 51 5.22 8.34 -25.89
N LYS A 52 5.58 8.11 -27.16
CA LYS A 52 6.78 7.37 -27.56
C LYS A 52 8.07 8.17 -27.41
N PHE A 53 8.01 9.49 -27.49
CA PHE A 53 9.18 10.36 -27.38
C PHE A 53 9.33 10.87 -25.95
N ASP A 54 10.54 10.79 -25.40
CA ASP A 54 10.83 11.27 -24.04
C ASP A 54 10.99 12.80 -23.98
N ASP A 55 11.31 13.43 -25.10
CA ASP A 55 11.47 14.88 -25.27
C ASP A 55 10.61 15.33 -26.46
N LEU A 56 9.90 16.45 -26.30
CA LEU A 56 9.07 17.07 -27.34
C LEU A 56 9.84 18.08 -28.18
N GLY A 57 11.03 18.51 -27.75
CA GLY A 57 11.77 19.58 -28.41
C GLY A 57 11.16 20.97 -28.25
N ASP A 58 10.19 21.15 -27.34
CA ASP A 58 9.51 22.42 -27.07
C ASP A 58 10.34 23.41 -26.22
N GLY A 59 11.55 23.00 -25.83
CA GLY A 59 12.50 23.77 -25.03
C GLY A 59 12.20 23.76 -23.52
N ILE A 60 11.15 23.06 -23.07
CA ILE A 60 10.80 23.02 -21.65
C ILE A 60 11.59 21.94 -20.94
N LYS A 61 12.23 22.35 -19.84
CA LYS A 61 13.06 21.52 -18.99
C LYS A 61 12.49 21.46 -17.59
N VAL A 62 12.60 20.29 -16.99
CA VAL A 62 12.25 20.04 -15.61
C VAL A 62 13.49 20.19 -14.75
N THR A 63 13.42 20.98 -13.68
CA THR A 63 14.63 21.29 -12.88
C THR A 63 14.60 20.75 -11.45
N SER A 64 13.47 20.87 -10.75
CA SER A 64 13.36 20.50 -9.33
C SER A 64 11.91 20.32 -8.90
N LEU A 65 11.69 19.83 -7.67
CA LEU A 65 10.37 19.85 -7.03
C LEU A 65 10.06 21.25 -6.48
N ILE A 66 8.78 21.58 -6.40
CA ILE A 66 8.33 22.78 -5.67
C ILE A 66 8.53 22.56 -4.17
N ASN A 67 9.43 23.34 -3.59
CA ASN A 67 9.92 23.14 -2.22
C ASN A 67 9.38 24.17 -1.21
N PHE A 68 8.39 24.97 -1.60
CA PHE A 68 7.78 25.99 -0.75
C PHE A 68 6.27 26.02 -0.97
N PRO A 69 5.49 26.63 -0.04
CA PRO A 69 4.07 26.78 -0.22
C PRO A 69 3.74 27.53 -1.52
N HIS A 70 2.92 26.94 -2.37
CA HIS A 70 2.51 27.47 -3.66
C HIS A 70 0.98 27.51 -3.74
N LEU A 71 0.45 28.65 -4.16
CA LEU A 71 -0.99 28.91 -4.25
C LEU A 71 -1.33 29.59 -5.58
N VAL A 72 -2.21 28.93 -6.34
CA VAL A 72 -2.95 29.50 -7.45
C VAL A 72 -4.43 29.26 -7.15
N ALA A 73 -5.17 30.33 -6.85
CA ALA A 73 -6.49 30.26 -6.24
C ALA A 73 -7.49 29.43 -7.05
N GLY A 74 -7.92 28.28 -6.53
CA GLY A 74 -8.86 27.39 -7.23
C GLY A 74 -8.22 26.45 -8.26
N LEU A 75 -6.89 26.43 -8.40
CA LEU A 75 -6.16 25.47 -9.23
C LEU A 75 -5.23 24.58 -8.40
N ILE A 76 -4.32 25.18 -7.63
CA ILE A 76 -3.40 24.45 -6.77
C ILE A 76 -3.17 25.18 -5.45
N LYS A 77 -3.20 24.41 -4.37
CA LYS A 77 -2.66 24.80 -3.06
C LYS A 77 -1.78 23.65 -2.63
N ILE A 78 -0.50 23.91 -2.35
CA ILE A 78 0.42 22.89 -1.85
C ILE A 78 1.43 23.51 -0.91
N ASP A 79 1.82 22.82 0.15
CA ASP A 79 2.85 23.26 1.11
C ASP A 79 4.30 23.01 0.61
N GLY A 80 4.42 22.55 -0.64
CA GLY A 80 5.66 22.05 -1.24
C GLY A 80 6.08 20.68 -0.72
N TYR A 81 7.25 20.22 -1.15
CA TYR A 81 7.80 18.89 -0.83
C TYR A 81 8.95 18.90 0.19
N SER A 82 9.35 20.09 0.67
CA SER A 82 10.47 20.24 1.60
C SER A 82 10.32 19.45 2.89
N LYS A 83 9.12 19.39 3.48
CA LYS A 83 8.88 18.65 4.74
C LYS A 83 9.07 17.14 4.56
N LEU A 84 8.54 16.58 3.47
CA LEU A 84 8.69 15.16 3.17
C LEU A 84 10.13 14.80 2.79
N SER A 85 10.81 15.68 2.04
CA SER A 85 12.24 15.53 1.73
C SER A 85 13.09 15.54 3.01
N ARG A 86 12.88 16.55 3.88
CA ARG A 86 13.56 16.68 5.18
C ARG A 86 13.25 15.52 6.13
N LEU A 87 12.03 14.98 6.12
CA LEU A 87 11.71 13.78 6.89
C LEU A 87 12.72 12.66 6.61
N VAL A 88 13.04 12.43 5.34
CA VAL A 88 13.99 11.39 4.92
C VAL A 88 15.42 11.79 5.26
N THR A 89 15.85 13.00 4.89
CA THR A 89 17.25 13.43 5.06
C THR A 89 17.66 13.64 6.51
N ASP A 90 16.73 14.07 7.36
CA ASP A 90 17.02 14.44 8.75
C ASP A 90 16.85 13.23 9.69
N THR A 91 16.01 12.24 9.31
CA THR A 91 15.80 11.03 10.11
C THR A 91 16.82 9.94 9.80
N PHE A 92 17.26 9.83 8.55
CA PHE A 92 18.05 8.70 8.08
C PHE A 92 19.39 9.14 7.52
N LYS A 93 20.44 8.33 7.74
CA LYS A 93 21.69 8.47 6.99
C LYS A 93 21.45 8.08 5.53
N VAL A 94 21.25 9.08 4.69
CA VAL A 94 21.02 8.97 3.24
C VAL A 94 22.00 9.85 2.47
N THR A 95 22.28 9.44 1.25
CA THR A 95 22.99 10.22 0.24
C THR A 95 21.95 10.68 -0.77
N LYS A 96 21.73 11.99 -0.88
CA LYS A 96 20.85 12.57 -1.90
C LYS A 96 21.59 12.57 -3.25
N GLY A 97 21.01 11.93 -4.26
CA GLY A 97 21.55 11.89 -5.62
C GLY A 97 20.82 12.85 -6.55
N SER A 98 21.44 13.17 -7.68
CA SER A 98 20.77 13.86 -8.79
C SER A 98 20.23 12.85 -9.79
N ILE A 99 19.14 13.20 -10.48
CA ILE A 99 18.69 12.43 -11.64
C ILE A 99 19.64 12.56 -12.84
N ASN A 100 20.56 13.54 -12.80
CA ASN A 100 21.48 13.85 -13.90
C ASN A 100 22.93 13.38 -13.65
N ASP A 101 23.24 12.85 -12.47
CA ASP A 101 24.57 12.29 -12.16
C ASP A 101 24.48 10.81 -11.83
N ASN A 102 25.58 10.08 -12.04
CA ASN A 102 25.68 8.63 -11.77
C ASN A 102 26.35 8.34 -10.43
N TYR A 103 26.13 9.17 -9.41
CA TYR A 103 26.72 8.93 -8.10
C TYR A 103 25.89 7.91 -7.30
N PRO A 104 26.51 6.94 -6.60
CA PRO A 104 25.79 6.02 -5.72
C PRO A 104 25.04 6.78 -4.62
N ALA A 105 23.71 6.75 -4.68
CA ALA A 105 22.84 7.46 -3.77
C ALA A 105 21.58 6.64 -3.48
N ASN A 106 20.91 6.94 -2.36
CA ASN A 106 19.72 6.21 -1.89
C ASN A 106 18.55 7.12 -1.53
N PHE A 107 18.62 8.39 -1.92
CA PHE A 107 17.48 9.29 -1.88
C PHE A 107 17.45 10.14 -3.15
N PHE A 108 16.32 10.13 -3.85
CA PHE A 108 16.12 10.91 -5.07
C PHE A 108 14.80 11.67 -5.00
N GLU A 109 14.85 12.92 -5.42
CA GLU A 109 13.66 13.67 -5.84
C GLU A 109 13.50 13.46 -7.34
N PHE A 110 12.29 13.11 -7.78
CA PHE A 110 12.00 12.80 -9.17
C PHE A 110 11.04 13.86 -9.76
N PRO A 111 11.54 15.06 -10.09
CA PRO A 111 10.73 16.02 -10.81
C PRO A 111 10.51 15.50 -12.24
N TYR A 112 9.29 15.64 -12.75
CA TYR A 112 8.93 15.28 -14.12
C TYR A 112 8.02 16.34 -14.75
N ASP A 113 7.90 16.30 -16.08
CA ASP A 113 7.03 17.19 -16.84
C ASP A 113 5.58 16.75 -16.66
N TRP A 114 4.88 17.44 -15.76
CA TRP A 114 3.53 17.11 -15.36
C TRP A 114 2.47 17.47 -16.41
N ARG A 115 2.85 18.01 -17.58
CA ARG A 115 1.94 18.28 -18.71
C ARG A 115 1.68 17.03 -19.56
N ARG A 116 2.69 16.17 -19.65
CA ARG A 116 2.78 15.06 -20.59
C ARG A 116 2.09 13.79 -20.09
N ASP A 117 1.84 12.87 -21.00
CA ASP A 117 1.41 11.50 -20.68
C ASP A 117 2.31 10.87 -19.60
N ASN A 118 1.68 10.39 -18.52
CA ASN A 118 2.36 9.77 -17.37
C ASN A 118 3.23 8.56 -17.77
N ARG A 119 2.98 7.92 -18.92
CA ARG A 119 3.85 6.87 -19.48
C ARG A 119 5.28 7.36 -19.73
N VAL A 120 5.44 8.62 -20.13
CA VAL A 120 6.76 9.24 -20.35
C VAL A 120 7.52 9.36 -19.04
N ALA A 121 6.87 9.90 -18.01
CA ALA A 121 7.45 10.00 -16.67
C ALA A 121 7.79 8.62 -16.09
N ALA A 122 6.94 7.62 -16.31
CA ALA A 122 7.16 6.26 -15.84
C ALA A 122 8.37 5.58 -16.52
N ARG A 123 8.59 5.80 -17.83
CA ARG A 123 9.79 5.32 -18.51
C ARG A 123 11.06 6.01 -18.03
N LYS A 124 11.01 7.33 -17.79
CA LYS A 124 12.13 8.07 -17.19
C LYS A 124 12.43 7.57 -15.77
N LEU A 125 11.38 7.25 -15.00
CA LEU A 125 11.51 6.65 -13.68
C LEU A 125 12.18 5.27 -13.76
N LYS A 126 11.73 4.42 -14.71
CA LYS A 126 12.37 3.13 -14.98
C LYS A 126 13.86 3.28 -15.25
N LYS A 127 14.24 4.18 -16.16
CA LYS A 127 15.65 4.45 -16.48
C LYS A 127 16.45 4.82 -15.23
N LEU A 128 15.93 5.73 -14.41
CA LEU A 128 16.57 6.11 -13.15
C LEU A 128 16.77 4.88 -12.23
N ILE A 129 15.73 4.07 -12.02
CA ILE A 129 15.83 2.93 -11.10
C ILE A 129 16.76 1.84 -11.65
N ASP A 130 16.66 1.51 -12.93
CA ASP A 130 17.51 0.49 -13.58
C ASP A 130 19.00 0.87 -13.50
N GLU A 131 19.32 2.16 -13.53
CA GLU A 131 20.70 2.66 -13.37
C GLU A 131 21.13 2.78 -11.90
N ARG A 132 20.26 3.27 -11.01
CA ARG A 132 20.66 3.63 -9.64
C ARG A 132 20.59 2.48 -8.66
N LEU A 133 19.64 1.55 -8.82
CA LEU A 133 19.46 0.46 -7.87
C LEU A 133 20.67 -0.50 -7.85
N PRO A 134 21.17 -1.01 -8.99
CA PRO A 134 22.35 -1.88 -9.00
C PRO A 134 23.60 -1.16 -8.47
N LEU A 135 23.78 0.10 -8.87
CA LEU A 135 24.90 0.94 -8.42
C LEU A 135 24.91 1.09 -6.90
N TRP A 136 23.75 1.35 -6.30
CA TRP A 136 23.61 1.44 -4.85
C TRP A 136 23.82 0.09 -4.15
N GLN A 137 23.27 -1.00 -4.69
CA GLN A 137 23.46 -2.35 -4.15
C GLN A 137 24.93 -2.77 -4.16
N GLU A 138 25.69 -2.35 -5.17
CA GLU A 138 27.14 -2.56 -5.24
C GLU A 138 27.88 -1.70 -4.22
N TYR A 139 27.67 -0.38 -4.24
CA TYR A 139 28.35 0.57 -3.36
C TYR A 139 28.10 0.31 -1.86
N SER A 140 26.85 0.04 -1.50
CA SER A 140 26.45 -0.16 -0.10
C SER A 140 26.66 -1.60 0.41
N GLY A 141 26.90 -2.56 -0.49
CA GLY A 141 26.91 -3.99 -0.19
C GLY A 141 25.52 -4.59 0.11
N ALA A 142 24.45 -3.79 0.12
CA ALA A 142 23.11 -4.25 0.40
C ALA A 142 22.45 -4.88 -0.83
N LYS A 143 22.79 -6.14 -1.13
CA LYS A 143 22.28 -6.87 -2.31
C LYS A 143 20.75 -6.99 -2.36
N GLU A 144 20.08 -7.00 -1.20
CA GLU A 144 18.62 -7.05 -1.08
C GLU A 144 17.94 -5.68 -1.04
N ALA A 145 18.68 -4.59 -1.32
CA ALA A 145 18.09 -3.26 -1.40
C ALA A 145 17.07 -3.20 -2.54
N LYS A 146 15.94 -2.56 -2.26
CA LYS A 146 14.85 -2.28 -3.20
C LYS A 146 14.54 -0.79 -3.21
N VAL A 147 13.53 -0.38 -3.97
CA VAL A 147 13.04 0.99 -4.02
C VAL A 147 11.77 1.16 -3.18
N ILE A 148 11.69 2.28 -2.45
CA ILE A 148 10.50 2.75 -1.75
C ILE A 148 10.06 4.05 -2.42
N PHE A 149 8.82 4.10 -2.89
CA PHE A 149 8.25 5.30 -3.50
C PHE A 149 7.41 6.07 -2.48
N LEU A 150 7.64 7.38 -2.40
CA LEU A 150 6.80 8.35 -1.72
C LEU A 150 6.15 9.20 -2.81
N ALA A 151 4.88 8.98 -3.12
CA ALA A 151 4.27 9.55 -4.31
C ALA A 151 3.00 10.36 -3.98
N HIS A 152 3.00 11.64 -4.29
CA HIS A 152 1.86 12.52 -4.03
C HIS A 152 0.96 12.63 -5.25
N SER A 153 -0.36 12.54 -5.06
CA SER A 153 -1.36 12.81 -6.10
C SER A 153 -1.05 12.04 -7.39
N MET A 154 -0.99 12.70 -8.55
CA MET A 154 -0.66 12.12 -9.85
C MET A 154 0.67 11.34 -9.90
N GLY A 155 1.65 11.68 -9.06
CA GLY A 155 2.91 10.93 -8.98
C GLY A 155 2.72 9.47 -8.61
N GLY A 156 1.63 9.14 -7.90
CA GLY A 156 1.26 7.76 -7.63
C GLY A 156 0.90 6.98 -8.89
N LEU A 157 0.24 7.61 -9.88
CA LEU A 157 -0.07 6.98 -11.17
C LEU A 157 1.20 6.73 -11.99
N VAL A 158 2.16 7.65 -11.96
CA VAL A 158 3.49 7.46 -12.58
C VAL A 158 4.20 6.26 -11.97
N ALA A 159 4.27 6.20 -10.64
CA ALA A 159 4.90 5.08 -9.93
C ALA A 159 4.18 3.76 -10.23
N ARG A 160 2.85 3.75 -10.25
CA ARG A 160 2.04 2.57 -10.57
C ARG A 160 2.26 2.06 -11.98
N TYR A 161 2.30 2.94 -12.96
CA TYR A 161 2.60 2.53 -14.33
C TYR A 161 4.00 1.91 -14.42
N TYR A 162 5.01 2.49 -13.76
CA TYR A 162 6.33 1.87 -13.68
C TYR A 162 6.29 0.48 -13.02
N LEU A 163 5.63 0.36 -11.88
CA LEU A 163 5.57 -0.88 -11.10
C LEU A 163 4.87 -2.00 -11.87
N GLU A 164 3.72 -1.70 -12.46
CA GLU A 164 2.85 -2.71 -13.07
C GLU A 164 3.10 -2.88 -14.57
N ARG A 165 3.27 -1.81 -15.34
CA ARG A 165 3.45 -1.93 -16.80
C ARG A 165 4.88 -2.13 -17.23
N LEU A 166 5.83 -1.65 -16.44
CA LEU A 166 7.26 -1.67 -16.78
C LEU A 166 8.07 -2.64 -15.90
N GLU A 167 7.37 -3.59 -15.27
CA GLU A 167 7.94 -4.68 -14.44
C GLU A 167 8.76 -4.17 -13.22
N GLY A 168 8.52 -2.94 -12.79
CA GLY A 168 9.20 -2.33 -11.63
C GLY A 168 8.83 -2.97 -10.28
N TRP A 169 7.73 -3.72 -10.22
CA TRP A 169 7.22 -4.35 -8.99
C TRP A 169 8.27 -5.22 -8.28
N SER A 170 9.13 -5.91 -9.05
CA SER A 170 10.16 -6.82 -8.55
C SER A 170 11.25 -6.06 -7.75
N ASN A 171 11.58 -4.85 -8.20
CA ASN A 171 12.58 -3.96 -7.62
C ASN A 171 12.03 -3.07 -6.50
N CYS A 172 10.73 -3.15 -6.19
CA CYS A 172 10.09 -2.29 -5.22
C CYS A 172 9.80 -3.01 -3.90
N ARG A 173 9.99 -2.29 -2.78
CA ARG A 173 9.57 -2.73 -1.44
C ARG A 173 8.18 -2.20 -1.11
N ALA A 174 7.97 -0.91 -1.33
CA ALA A 174 6.71 -0.26 -1.01
C ALA A 174 6.43 0.97 -1.88
N LEU A 175 5.15 1.21 -2.12
CA LEU A 175 4.61 2.45 -2.67
C LEU A 175 3.73 3.09 -1.60
N ILE A 176 4.17 4.20 -1.03
CA ILE A 176 3.38 5.03 -0.13
C ILE A 176 2.82 6.20 -0.93
N THR A 177 1.49 6.31 -1.01
CA THR A 177 0.84 7.38 -1.76
C THR A 177 0.14 8.37 -0.86
N PHE A 178 0.07 9.63 -1.30
CA PHE A 178 -0.63 10.71 -0.60
C PHE A 178 -1.73 11.23 -1.52
N GLY A 179 -2.98 10.82 -1.27
CA GLY A 179 -4.14 11.29 -2.05
C GLY A 179 -4.06 10.99 -3.56
N THR A 180 -3.50 9.85 -3.97
CA THR A 180 -3.42 9.52 -5.41
C THR A 180 -4.81 9.24 -5.98
N PRO A 181 -5.26 9.91 -7.05
CA PRO A 181 -6.55 9.67 -7.68
C PRO A 181 -6.50 8.44 -8.60
N TYR A 182 -6.46 7.24 -8.02
CA TYR A 182 -6.44 5.96 -8.76
C TYR A 182 -7.65 5.79 -9.68
N ARG A 183 -8.78 6.41 -9.35
CA ARG A 183 -10.00 6.37 -10.17
C ARG A 183 -10.38 7.74 -10.74
N GLY A 184 -9.47 8.71 -10.70
CA GLY A 184 -9.66 10.09 -11.18
C GLY A 184 -10.30 11.05 -10.17
N ALA A 185 -10.33 12.33 -10.51
CA ALA A 185 -10.85 13.42 -9.68
C ALA A 185 -11.84 14.28 -10.46
N VAL A 186 -12.99 14.59 -9.87
CA VAL A 186 -14.11 15.29 -10.55
C VAL A 186 -13.73 16.70 -11.00
N ASP A 187 -12.86 17.39 -10.24
CA ASP A 187 -12.35 18.71 -10.60
C ASP A 187 -11.73 18.76 -12.00
N THR A 188 -11.06 17.67 -12.42
CA THR A 188 -10.41 17.62 -13.74
C THR A 188 -11.42 17.70 -14.89
N LEU A 189 -12.59 17.07 -14.72
CA LEU A 189 -13.68 17.17 -15.68
C LEU A 189 -14.21 18.61 -15.71
N ASN A 190 -14.38 19.23 -14.54
CA ASN A 190 -14.83 20.62 -14.43
C ASN A 190 -13.85 21.59 -15.13
N TYR A 191 -12.53 21.45 -14.92
CA TYR A 191 -11.53 22.30 -15.57
C TYR A 191 -11.50 22.13 -17.08
N LEU A 192 -11.60 20.90 -17.59
CA LEU A 192 -11.62 20.67 -19.04
C LEU A 192 -12.89 21.23 -19.67
N ALA A 193 -14.04 20.94 -19.06
CA ALA A 193 -15.35 21.30 -19.60
C ALA A 193 -15.63 22.81 -19.52
N ASN A 194 -15.49 23.38 -18.33
CA ASN A 194 -15.89 24.76 -18.03
C ASN A 194 -14.72 25.75 -18.10
N GLY A 195 -13.49 25.26 -18.20
CA GLY A 195 -12.28 26.07 -18.18
C GLY A 195 -11.84 26.48 -16.78
N TYR A 196 -10.75 27.24 -16.73
CA TYR A 196 -10.24 27.83 -15.50
C TYR A 196 -9.89 29.29 -15.74
N LYS A 197 -10.65 30.17 -15.11
CA LYS A 197 -10.46 31.61 -15.19
C LYS A 197 -10.61 32.25 -13.81
N GLN A 198 -9.60 33.00 -13.39
CA GLN A 198 -9.56 33.70 -12.10
C GLN A 198 -9.03 35.11 -12.29
N ILE A 199 -9.89 36.12 -12.07
CA ILE A 199 -9.57 37.55 -12.23
C ILE A 199 -8.99 37.83 -13.63
N GLN A 200 -7.66 37.91 -13.77
CA GLN A 200 -6.95 38.15 -15.02
C GLN A 200 -6.30 36.87 -15.59
N LEU A 201 -6.14 35.82 -14.79
CA LEU A 201 -5.48 34.58 -15.20
C LEU A 201 -6.48 33.64 -15.89
N ASP A 202 -6.17 33.27 -17.14
CA ASP A 202 -6.90 32.25 -17.89
C ASP A 202 -5.94 31.11 -18.26
N LEU A 203 -6.16 29.93 -17.67
CA LEU A 203 -5.38 28.71 -17.95
C LEU A 203 -6.21 27.66 -18.67
N THR A 204 -7.35 28.06 -19.24
CA THR A 204 -8.29 27.15 -19.89
C THR A 204 -7.62 26.34 -21.00
N GLU A 205 -6.99 27.01 -21.96
CA GLU A 205 -6.32 26.34 -23.08
C GLU A 205 -5.08 25.55 -22.64
N VAL A 206 -4.34 26.07 -21.66
CA VAL A 206 -3.19 25.39 -21.05
C VAL A 206 -3.63 24.05 -20.46
N MET A 207 -4.66 24.03 -19.61
CA MET A 207 -5.16 22.81 -18.95
C MET A 207 -5.76 21.82 -19.96
N ARG A 208 -6.47 22.31 -20.98
CA ARG A 208 -7.05 21.47 -22.06
C ARG A 208 -6.01 20.84 -22.97
N SER A 209 -4.82 21.41 -23.04
CA SER A 209 -3.73 20.86 -23.85
C SER A 209 -3.09 19.63 -23.22
N PHE A 210 -3.03 19.55 -21.88
CA PHE A 210 -2.28 18.54 -21.14
C PHE A 210 -2.89 17.15 -21.16
N THR A 211 -2.16 16.17 -21.67
CA THR A 211 -2.56 14.75 -21.64
C THR A 211 -2.69 14.23 -20.20
N SER A 212 -1.84 14.69 -19.30
CA SER A 212 -1.86 14.28 -17.88
C SER A 212 -3.18 14.63 -17.18
N ILE A 213 -3.80 15.77 -17.53
CA ILE A 213 -5.10 16.18 -16.96
C ILE A 213 -6.21 15.26 -17.43
N TYR A 214 -6.19 14.81 -18.69
CA TYR A 214 -7.12 13.77 -19.15
C TYR A 214 -6.91 12.46 -18.39
N GLN A 215 -5.68 12.07 -18.07
CA GLN A 215 -5.37 10.87 -17.28
C GLN A 215 -5.82 10.95 -15.81
N LEU A 216 -6.28 12.12 -15.35
CA LEU A 216 -6.91 12.31 -14.04
C LEU A 216 -8.45 12.29 -14.10
N LEU A 217 -9.05 12.12 -15.28
CA LEU A 217 -10.51 12.01 -15.42
C LEU A 217 -11.05 10.79 -14.68
N PRO A 218 -12.25 10.88 -14.08
CA PRO A 218 -12.92 9.75 -13.47
C PRO A 218 -13.12 8.55 -14.43
N ILE A 219 -12.74 7.36 -13.99
CA ILE A 219 -12.90 6.09 -14.75
C ILE A 219 -14.15 5.29 -14.36
N TYR A 220 -14.96 5.83 -13.44
CA TYR A 220 -16.22 5.25 -12.98
C TYR A 220 -17.42 6.05 -13.50
N GLU A 221 -18.61 5.46 -13.44
CA GLU A 221 -19.84 6.09 -13.90
C GLU A 221 -20.21 7.24 -12.96
N MET A 222 -20.03 8.48 -13.42
CA MET A 222 -20.19 9.67 -12.57
C MET A 222 -20.83 10.87 -13.27
N VAL A 223 -20.94 10.85 -14.60
CA VAL A 223 -21.64 11.89 -15.36
C VAL A 223 -23.11 11.52 -15.47
N ASN A 224 -23.97 12.26 -14.77
CA ASN A 224 -25.42 12.11 -14.80
C ASN A 224 -26.00 12.83 -16.03
N ILE A 225 -26.64 12.05 -16.90
CA ILE A 225 -27.39 12.53 -18.06
C ILE A 225 -28.82 11.99 -17.92
N ALA A 226 -29.76 12.89 -17.65
CA ALA A 226 -31.18 12.54 -17.47
C ALA A 226 -31.42 11.37 -16.49
N GLY A 227 -30.65 11.30 -15.39
CA GLY A 227 -30.77 10.27 -14.35
C GLY A 227 -29.93 9.01 -14.59
N LYS A 228 -29.22 8.89 -15.71
CA LYS A 228 -28.30 7.79 -16.00
C LYS A 228 -26.85 8.25 -15.81
N TYR A 229 -26.09 7.52 -14.99
CA TYR A 229 -24.67 7.75 -14.81
C TYR A 229 -23.85 7.05 -15.90
N GLN A 230 -22.84 7.75 -16.42
CA GLN A 230 -21.91 7.26 -17.45
C GLN A 230 -20.48 7.67 -17.12
N ARG A 231 -19.48 6.96 -17.67
CA ARG A 231 -18.08 7.38 -17.57
C ARG A 231 -17.82 8.58 -18.46
N VAL A 232 -16.84 9.41 -18.10
CA VAL A 232 -16.44 10.56 -18.92
C VAL A 232 -16.05 10.14 -20.34
N ALA A 233 -15.21 9.10 -20.47
CA ALA A 233 -14.73 8.61 -21.77
C ALA A 233 -15.82 7.99 -22.67
N GLU A 234 -16.96 7.64 -22.10
CA GLU A 234 -18.11 7.03 -22.78
C GLU A 234 -19.20 8.05 -23.10
N THR A 235 -19.11 9.26 -22.53
CA THR A 235 -20.14 10.29 -22.65
C THR A 235 -19.90 11.21 -23.84
N ASP A 236 -20.90 11.35 -24.70
CA ASP A 236 -20.93 12.32 -25.79
C ASP A 236 -21.46 13.68 -25.32
N GLY A 237 -21.04 14.75 -26.01
CA GLY A 237 -21.58 16.10 -25.80
C GLY A 237 -21.11 16.79 -24.52
N ILE A 238 -20.07 16.29 -23.85
CA ILE A 238 -19.39 17.07 -22.81
C ILE A 238 -18.69 18.24 -23.49
N PRO A 239 -19.00 19.50 -23.12
CA PRO A 239 -18.41 20.68 -23.76
C PRO A 239 -16.89 20.65 -23.59
N ASN A 240 -16.15 21.01 -24.64
CA ASN A 240 -14.69 21.22 -24.62
C ASN A 240 -13.80 20.04 -24.19
N VAL A 241 -14.36 18.88 -23.86
CA VAL A 241 -13.60 17.67 -23.55
C VAL A 241 -13.35 16.90 -24.84
N ASN A 242 -12.07 16.72 -25.19
CA ASN A 242 -11.71 15.89 -26.34
C ASN A 242 -11.99 14.41 -26.05
N LYS A 243 -12.99 13.83 -26.73
CA LYS A 243 -13.43 12.43 -26.52
C LYS A 243 -12.29 11.43 -26.74
N GLN A 244 -11.47 11.62 -27.78
CA GLN A 244 -10.37 10.71 -28.07
C GLN A 244 -9.31 10.72 -26.97
N LYS A 245 -8.92 11.91 -26.46
CA LYS A 245 -8.01 12.03 -25.32
C LYS A 245 -8.59 11.39 -24.05
N ALA A 246 -9.89 11.56 -23.80
CA ALA A 246 -10.56 10.91 -22.66
C ALA A 246 -10.57 9.38 -22.77
N GLN A 247 -10.76 8.83 -23.97
CA GLN A 247 -10.67 7.38 -24.23
C GLN A 247 -9.24 6.85 -24.07
N GLN A 248 -8.23 7.59 -24.55
CA GLN A 248 -6.82 7.24 -24.35
C GLN A 248 -6.41 7.29 -22.87
N ALA A 249 -6.96 8.25 -22.11
CA ALA A 249 -6.77 8.32 -20.67
C ALA A 249 -7.43 7.15 -19.93
N LEU A 250 -8.63 6.71 -20.32
CA LEU A 250 -9.22 5.49 -19.76
C LEU A 250 -8.36 4.26 -20.11
N ALA A 251 -7.84 4.18 -21.34
CA ALA A 251 -6.96 3.09 -21.74
C ALA A 251 -5.66 3.03 -20.92
N PHE A 252 -5.11 4.17 -20.51
CA PHE A 252 -3.97 4.23 -19.58
C PHE A 252 -4.25 3.53 -18.25
N HIS A 253 -5.42 3.77 -17.65
CA HIS A 253 -5.81 3.09 -16.41
C HIS A 253 -6.05 1.59 -16.65
N ARG A 254 -6.69 1.22 -17.76
CA ARG A 254 -6.91 -0.20 -18.12
C ARG A 254 -5.62 -0.96 -18.35
N GLU A 255 -4.59 -0.33 -18.93
CA GLU A 255 -3.28 -0.95 -19.04
C GLU A 255 -2.76 -1.36 -17.65
N ILE A 256 -2.78 -0.45 -16.67
CA ILE A 256 -2.33 -0.72 -15.29
C ILE A 256 -3.12 -1.89 -14.69
N GLU A 257 -4.45 -1.85 -14.80
CA GLU A 257 -5.34 -2.91 -14.31
C GLU A 257 -5.05 -4.28 -14.95
N ASP A 258 -4.89 -4.31 -16.28
CA ASP A 258 -4.60 -5.54 -17.02
C ASP A 258 -3.27 -6.15 -16.61
N ALA A 259 -2.26 -5.33 -16.31
CA ALA A 259 -0.99 -5.83 -15.83
C ALA A 259 -1.08 -6.37 -14.40
N ILE A 260 -1.79 -5.70 -13.50
CA ILE A 260 -2.04 -6.22 -12.15
C ILE A 260 -2.76 -7.57 -12.22
N ASN A 261 -3.81 -7.67 -13.04
CA ASN A 261 -4.55 -8.93 -13.22
C ASN A 261 -3.66 -10.05 -13.73
N LYS A 262 -2.70 -9.76 -14.62
CA LYS A 262 -1.70 -10.74 -15.05
C LYS A 262 -0.74 -11.11 -13.91
N HIS A 263 -0.28 -10.13 -13.15
CA HIS A 263 0.65 -10.32 -12.04
C HIS A 263 0.06 -11.11 -10.88
N LEU A 264 -1.24 -10.95 -10.59
CA LEU A 264 -1.94 -11.74 -9.56
C LEU A 264 -1.95 -13.24 -9.85
N ASN A 265 -1.68 -13.65 -11.09
CA ASN A 265 -1.51 -15.07 -11.46
C ASN A 265 -0.05 -15.56 -11.35
N GLN A 266 0.89 -14.69 -10.93
CA GLN A 266 2.31 -15.03 -10.81
C GLN A 266 2.70 -15.28 -9.36
N VAL A 267 3.28 -16.46 -9.09
CA VAL A 267 3.69 -16.87 -7.75
C VAL A 267 4.70 -15.90 -7.12
N ASP A 268 5.64 -15.38 -7.91
CA ASP A 268 6.69 -14.48 -7.41
C ASP A 268 6.13 -13.10 -7.05
N TYR A 269 5.15 -12.61 -7.80
CA TYR A 269 4.46 -11.36 -7.46
C TYR A 269 3.68 -11.51 -6.15
N LEU A 270 2.96 -12.62 -5.96
CA LEU A 270 2.22 -12.87 -4.72
C LEU A 270 3.13 -13.03 -3.49
N LYS A 271 4.28 -13.69 -3.66
CA LYS A 271 5.24 -13.93 -2.56
C LYS A 271 6.10 -12.71 -2.23
N SER A 272 6.57 -12.00 -3.26
CA SER A 272 7.67 -11.03 -3.15
C SER A 272 7.34 -9.66 -3.75
N GLY A 273 6.09 -9.46 -4.16
CA GLY A 273 5.58 -8.19 -4.66
C GLY A 273 5.63 -7.08 -3.60
N TYR A 274 5.70 -5.85 -4.09
CA TYR A 274 5.74 -4.66 -3.25
C TYR A 274 4.41 -4.46 -2.50
N LYS A 275 4.44 -3.59 -1.48
CA LYS A 275 3.24 -3.20 -0.73
C LYS A 275 2.83 -1.77 -1.05
N THR A 276 1.60 -1.59 -1.53
CA THR A 276 0.98 -0.27 -1.63
C THR A 276 0.35 0.12 -0.29
N ILE A 277 0.61 1.35 0.17
CA ILE A 277 0.10 1.93 1.41
C ILE A 277 -0.52 3.30 1.08
N PRO A 278 -1.84 3.37 0.83
CA PRO A 278 -2.50 4.63 0.53
C PRO A 278 -2.69 5.48 1.80
N ILE A 279 -2.19 6.71 1.80
CA ILE A 279 -2.59 7.74 2.76
C ILE A 279 -3.80 8.49 2.17
N VAL A 280 -4.96 8.28 2.77
CA VAL A 280 -6.27 8.74 2.27
C VAL A 280 -6.76 9.90 3.12
N GLY A 281 -6.93 11.06 2.49
CA GLY A 281 -7.60 12.19 3.12
C GLY A 281 -9.12 11.98 3.16
N ILE A 282 -9.75 12.27 4.31
CA ILE A 282 -11.18 12.09 4.54
C ILE A 282 -11.83 13.32 5.18
N HIS A 283 -13.16 13.30 5.27
CA HIS A 283 -13.99 14.30 5.93
C HIS A 283 -13.87 15.72 5.38
N GLN A 284 -13.48 15.86 4.12
CA GLN A 284 -13.56 17.11 3.38
C GLN A 284 -14.62 16.99 2.29
N ASP A 285 -15.44 18.03 2.14
CA ASP A 285 -16.38 18.13 1.01
C ASP A 285 -15.60 18.04 -0.30
N THR A 286 -15.93 17.02 -1.09
CA THR A 286 -15.21 16.67 -2.32
C THR A 286 -16.24 16.33 -3.37
N PHE A 287 -16.12 16.90 -4.58
CA PHE A 287 -17.04 16.58 -5.66
C PHE A 287 -16.98 15.08 -5.99
N GLN A 288 -18.15 14.45 -6.07
CA GLN A 288 -18.33 13.01 -6.23
C GLN A 288 -18.88 12.63 -7.62
N SER A 289 -19.65 13.53 -8.23
CA SER A 289 -20.27 13.31 -9.53
C SER A 289 -20.40 14.62 -10.31
N ALA A 290 -20.93 14.55 -11.52
CA ALA A 290 -21.23 15.72 -12.33
C ALA A 290 -22.57 15.52 -13.05
N LYS A 291 -23.31 16.60 -13.27
CA LYS A 291 -24.50 16.60 -14.13
C LYS A 291 -24.18 17.37 -15.41
N LEU A 292 -24.54 16.79 -16.56
CA LEU A 292 -24.55 17.51 -17.83
C LEU A 292 -25.93 18.18 -17.99
N SER A 293 -25.96 19.51 -18.02
CA SER A 293 -27.17 20.32 -18.22
C SER A 293 -26.84 21.50 -19.13
N ASP A 294 -27.63 21.71 -20.19
CA ASP A 294 -27.52 22.87 -21.08
C ASP A 294 -26.08 23.13 -21.54
N GLU A 295 -25.43 22.08 -22.07
CA GLU A 295 -24.05 22.10 -22.57
C GLU A 295 -23.00 22.53 -21.52
N THR A 296 -23.33 22.40 -20.23
CA THR A 296 -22.46 22.76 -19.10
C THR A 296 -22.31 21.57 -18.16
N ILE A 297 -21.11 21.41 -17.60
CA ILE A 297 -20.87 20.44 -16.53
C ILE A 297 -21.10 21.11 -15.18
N ILE A 298 -21.95 20.53 -14.35
CA ILE A 298 -22.18 20.97 -12.97
C ILE A 298 -21.62 19.89 -12.04
N ALA A 299 -20.45 20.15 -11.45
CA ALA A 299 -19.88 19.28 -10.44
C ALA A 299 -20.78 19.22 -9.19
N SER A 300 -20.90 18.04 -8.59
CA SER A 300 -21.82 17.76 -7.50
C SER A 300 -21.13 16.99 -6.38
N TYR A 301 -21.51 17.30 -5.13
CA TYR A 301 -21.10 16.54 -3.94
C TYR A 301 -21.91 15.24 -3.75
N GLU A 302 -22.95 15.03 -4.57
CA GLU A 302 -23.76 13.82 -4.52
C GLU A 302 -23.03 12.63 -5.14
N LEU A 303 -23.06 11.49 -4.46
CA LEU A 303 -22.51 10.24 -4.98
C LEU A 303 -23.31 9.74 -6.20
N PRO A 304 -22.64 9.11 -7.18
CA PRO A 304 -23.32 8.29 -8.18
C PRO A 304 -24.19 7.21 -7.55
N LYS A 305 -25.24 6.80 -8.27
CA LYS A 305 -26.16 5.76 -7.80
C LYS A 305 -25.41 4.44 -7.51
N GLY A 306 -25.67 3.85 -6.35
CA GLY A 306 -25.14 2.54 -5.97
C GLY A 306 -23.80 2.58 -5.22
N ILE A 307 -23.25 3.77 -4.97
CA ILE A 307 -22.08 3.94 -4.11
C ILE A 307 -22.54 4.17 -2.66
N ASP A 308 -21.89 3.49 -1.71
CA ASP A 308 -22.19 3.63 -0.28
C ASP A 308 -21.87 5.04 0.22
N SER A 309 -22.79 5.60 1.00
CA SER A 309 -22.67 6.92 1.63
C SER A 309 -21.40 7.11 2.46
N ILE A 310 -20.79 6.04 3.00
CA ILE A 310 -19.53 6.15 3.75
C ILE A 310 -18.35 6.63 2.90
N LEU A 311 -18.49 6.57 1.57
CA LEU A 311 -17.50 7.03 0.59
C LEU A 311 -17.78 8.45 0.06
N SER A 312 -18.76 9.17 0.62
CA SER A 312 -19.21 10.48 0.13
C SER A 312 -18.25 11.64 0.42
N ASP A 313 -17.14 11.38 1.10
CA ASP A 313 -16.13 12.38 1.44
C ASP A 313 -14.84 12.21 0.61
N GLY A 314 -13.82 12.96 0.97
CA GLY A 314 -12.49 12.89 0.37
C GLY A 314 -11.57 13.89 1.02
N ASP A 315 -10.56 14.34 0.26
CA ASP A 315 -9.55 15.29 0.72
C ASP A 315 -9.75 16.72 0.18
N GLY A 316 -10.92 17.01 -0.41
CA GLY A 316 -11.28 18.28 -1.02
C GLY A 316 -10.86 18.40 -2.49
N THR A 317 -10.26 17.35 -3.06
CA THR A 317 -9.92 17.26 -4.49
C THR A 317 -10.18 15.84 -5.01
N VAL A 318 -9.68 14.83 -4.30
CA VAL A 318 -9.78 13.42 -4.65
C VAL A 318 -10.86 12.76 -3.80
N PRO A 319 -11.92 12.21 -4.42
CA PRO A 319 -12.92 11.41 -3.71
C PRO A 319 -12.28 10.26 -2.94
N ARG A 320 -12.79 9.93 -1.75
CA ARG A 320 -12.29 8.81 -0.95
C ARG A 320 -12.26 7.51 -1.74
N LEU A 321 -13.31 7.22 -2.51
CA LEU A 321 -13.40 6.04 -3.38
C LEU A 321 -12.29 5.98 -4.45
N SER A 322 -11.75 7.13 -4.84
CA SER A 322 -10.70 7.26 -5.84
C SER A 322 -9.30 7.20 -5.24
N ALA A 323 -9.16 7.49 -3.95
CA ALA A 323 -7.88 7.47 -3.24
C ALA A 323 -7.37 6.05 -2.93
N ILE A 324 -8.16 5.02 -3.23
CA ILE A 324 -7.84 3.61 -3.00
C ILE A 324 -7.68 2.90 -4.36
N PRO A 325 -6.55 2.20 -4.61
CA PRO A 325 -6.39 1.38 -5.81
C PRO A 325 -7.46 0.30 -5.89
N ILE A 326 -7.89 -0.03 -7.11
CA ILE A 326 -8.96 -1.00 -7.36
C ILE A 326 -8.69 -2.36 -6.71
N GLU A 327 -7.44 -2.84 -6.81
CA GLU A 327 -7.08 -4.14 -6.24
C GLU A 327 -6.95 -4.15 -4.72
N LEU A 328 -7.10 -3.01 -4.05
CA LEU A 328 -7.06 -2.89 -2.59
C LEU A 328 -8.43 -2.69 -1.94
N ASP A 329 -9.53 -2.67 -2.69
CA ASP A 329 -10.88 -2.39 -2.17
C ASP A 329 -11.29 -3.26 -0.96
N GLN A 330 -10.68 -4.44 -0.78
CA GLN A 330 -10.95 -5.38 0.31
C GLN A 330 -9.69 -5.75 1.13
N GLU A 331 -8.59 -5.02 0.96
CA GLU A 331 -7.31 -5.31 1.60
C GLU A 331 -7.05 -4.43 2.85
N TYR A 332 -7.80 -3.32 3.00
CA TYR A 332 -7.80 -2.44 4.17
C TYR A 332 -6.40 -1.95 4.59
N ARG A 333 -5.55 -1.57 3.62
CA ARG A 333 -4.15 -1.16 3.88
C ARG A 333 -4.00 0.35 4.01
N GLU A 334 -5.11 1.08 3.97
CA GLU A 334 -5.11 2.53 3.96
C GLU A 334 -4.78 3.10 5.35
N THR A 335 -4.17 4.28 5.35
CA THR A 335 -4.10 5.14 6.53
C THR A 335 -4.99 6.34 6.29
N TYR A 336 -6.04 6.46 7.09
CA TYR A 336 -7.01 7.55 6.99
C TYR A 336 -6.58 8.77 7.81
N ILE A 337 -6.75 9.96 7.26
CA ILE A 337 -6.53 11.21 7.99
C ILE A 337 -7.53 12.29 7.55
N ALA A 338 -8.13 12.99 8.52
CA ALA A 338 -8.94 14.16 8.23
C ALA A 338 -8.04 15.35 7.83
N GLN A 339 -7.71 15.45 6.54
CA GLN A 339 -6.80 16.46 6.00
C GLN A 339 -7.09 16.76 4.53
N ARG A 340 -6.77 17.97 4.09
CA ARG A 340 -6.91 18.37 2.68
C ARG A 340 -5.75 17.89 1.81
N HIS A 341 -6.06 17.65 0.52
CA HIS A 341 -5.12 17.22 -0.52
C HIS A 341 -3.78 17.97 -0.46
N SER A 342 -3.86 19.30 -0.37
CA SER A 342 -2.72 20.23 -0.34
C SER A 342 -1.65 19.98 0.73
N TYR A 343 -2.02 19.26 1.80
CA TYR A 343 -1.23 19.13 3.02
C TYR A 343 -1.03 17.68 3.47
N LEU A 344 -1.52 16.68 2.73
CA LEU A 344 -1.36 15.26 3.11
C LEU A 344 0.11 14.88 3.29
N GLN A 345 0.94 15.24 2.32
CA GLN A 345 2.40 15.02 2.30
C GLN A 345 3.18 15.88 3.31
N SER A 346 2.53 16.83 3.96
CA SER A 346 3.14 17.77 4.93
C SER A 346 2.56 17.66 6.33
N SER A 347 1.57 16.78 6.54
CA SER A 347 0.93 16.56 7.83
C SER A 347 1.87 15.86 8.80
N ASN A 348 2.09 16.43 9.98
CA ASN A 348 2.97 15.83 10.99
C ASN A 348 2.52 14.43 11.42
N LEU A 349 1.21 14.16 11.47
CA LEU A 349 0.69 12.83 11.79
C LEU A 349 1.07 11.81 10.71
N VAL A 350 0.90 12.18 9.44
CA VAL A 350 1.29 11.35 8.30
C VAL A 350 2.81 11.17 8.26
N LEU A 351 3.58 12.25 8.42
CA LEU A 351 5.03 12.20 8.40
C LEU A 351 5.58 11.32 9.53
N ASN A 352 4.97 11.35 10.72
CA ASN A 352 5.34 10.45 11.82
C ASN A 352 5.04 8.97 11.47
N ASP A 353 3.88 8.66 10.90
CA ASP A 353 3.55 7.30 10.46
C ASP A 353 4.52 6.81 9.36
N VAL A 354 4.76 7.63 8.33
CA VAL A 354 5.74 7.34 7.27
C VAL A 354 7.12 7.10 7.86
N ARG A 355 7.55 7.90 8.84
CA ARG A 355 8.84 7.72 9.52
C ARG A 355 8.98 6.34 10.15
N GLU A 356 7.99 5.93 10.94
CA GLU A 356 8.04 4.64 11.64
C GLU A 356 7.94 3.46 10.66
N ARG A 357 7.13 3.58 9.60
CA ARG A 357 7.10 2.59 8.51
C ARG A 357 8.44 2.47 7.79
N LEU A 358 9.06 3.59 7.44
CA LEU A 358 10.39 3.60 6.80
C LEU A 358 11.42 2.92 7.71
N LYS A 359 11.45 3.25 9.01
CA LYS A 359 12.33 2.56 9.99
C LYS A 359 12.10 1.05 9.98
N GLN A 360 10.84 0.61 10.05
CA GLN A 360 10.48 -0.82 10.04
C GLN A 360 10.91 -1.51 8.74
N MET A 361 10.72 -0.86 7.58
CA MET A 361 11.15 -1.38 6.28
C MET A 361 12.67 -1.56 6.16
N GLN A 362 13.45 -0.82 6.95
CA GLN A 362 14.91 -0.93 6.98
C GLN A 362 15.43 -2.07 7.86
N ILE A 363 14.58 -2.70 8.67
CA ILE A 363 14.98 -3.85 9.49
C ILE A 363 15.18 -5.05 8.54
N PRO A 364 16.39 -5.66 8.49
CA PRO A 364 16.59 -6.90 7.73
C PRO A 364 15.63 -7.97 8.24
N HIS A 365 15.08 -8.78 7.34
CA HIS A 365 14.25 -9.91 7.73
C HIS A 365 15.12 -10.91 8.50
N GLN A 366 15.08 -10.81 9.83
CA GLN A 366 15.53 -11.87 10.72
C GLN A 366 14.29 -12.66 11.12
N PRO A 367 14.31 -14.00 11.02
CA PRO A 367 13.20 -14.79 11.49
C PRO A 367 13.13 -14.70 13.02
N ILE A 368 12.37 -13.71 13.52
CA ILE A 368 12.09 -13.53 14.96
C ILE A 368 11.32 -14.73 15.53
N ARG A 369 10.68 -15.52 14.65
CA ARG A 369 10.05 -16.80 15.00
C ARG A 369 11.05 -17.96 15.21
N GLY A 370 12.37 -17.70 15.17
CA GLY A 370 13.39 -18.73 15.04
C GLY A 370 13.42 -19.28 13.60
N SER A 371 14.45 -20.05 13.24
CA SER A 371 14.44 -20.80 11.97
C SER A 371 13.09 -21.50 11.82
N GLN A 372 12.49 -21.46 10.61
CA GLN A 372 11.27 -22.20 10.26
C GLN A 372 11.19 -23.49 11.09
N LEU A 373 10.07 -23.75 11.78
CA LEU A 373 9.86 -24.97 12.56
C LEU A 373 10.51 -26.12 11.80
N SER A 374 11.65 -26.60 12.31
CA SER A 374 12.41 -27.59 11.56
C SER A 374 11.50 -28.81 11.40
N LYS A 375 11.67 -29.55 10.31
CA LYS A 375 10.99 -30.84 10.12
C LYS A 375 11.12 -31.77 11.35
N ASP A 376 12.07 -31.49 12.26
CA ASP A 376 12.23 -32.18 13.54
C ASP A 376 11.02 -32.03 14.48
N ILE A 377 10.29 -30.90 14.49
CA ILE A 377 9.11 -30.77 15.39
C ILE A 377 7.98 -31.71 14.95
N ALA A 378 7.79 -31.90 13.63
CA ALA A 378 6.83 -32.87 13.11
C ALA A 378 7.23 -34.34 13.41
N GLN A 379 8.51 -34.58 13.71
CA GLN A 379 9.07 -35.90 14.03
C GLN A 379 9.33 -36.11 15.53
N ARG A 380 9.03 -35.15 16.40
CA ARG A 380 9.18 -35.33 17.86
C ARG A 380 8.18 -36.36 18.37
N ALA A 381 8.65 -37.23 19.25
CA ALA A 381 7.78 -38.14 19.97
C ALA A 381 6.76 -37.34 20.80
N ALA A 382 5.51 -37.79 20.82
CA ALA A 382 4.44 -37.16 21.62
C ALA A 382 3.55 -38.22 22.26
N ILE A 383 2.94 -37.91 23.40
CA ILE A 383 1.94 -38.77 24.04
C ILE A 383 0.56 -38.23 23.69
N SER A 384 -0.32 -39.09 23.19
CA SER A 384 -1.76 -38.86 23.04
C SER A 384 -2.48 -39.66 24.10
N LEU A 385 -3.38 -39.02 24.85
CA LEU A 385 -4.24 -39.67 25.85
C LEU A 385 -5.68 -39.74 25.37
N ASN A 386 -6.40 -40.74 25.88
CA ASN A 386 -7.83 -40.92 25.68
C ASN A 386 -8.43 -41.53 26.95
N PHE A 387 -9.20 -40.73 27.68
CA PHE A 387 -9.99 -41.08 28.85
C PHE A 387 -11.15 -40.08 28.95
N ASP A 388 -12.19 -40.40 29.73
CA ASP A 388 -13.36 -39.55 29.92
C ASP A 388 -13.14 -38.57 31.10
N ASP A 389 -13.84 -37.44 31.08
CA ASP A 389 -13.65 -36.39 32.09
C ASP A 389 -14.28 -36.74 33.46
N LEU A 390 -15.21 -37.70 33.50
CA LEU A 390 -16.06 -38.01 34.65
C LEU A 390 -16.32 -39.53 34.77
N TYR A 391 -16.17 -40.05 35.98
CA TYR A 391 -16.40 -41.47 36.31
C TYR A 391 -17.23 -41.64 37.58
N LEU A 392 -17.98 -42.75 37.67
CA LEU A 392 -18.63 -43.17 38.92
C LEU A 392 -17.67 -43.97 39.82
N VAL A 393 -17.87 -43.96 41.14
CA VAL A 393 -17.00 -44.70 42.10
C VAL A 393 -16.89 -46.20 41.79
N ASP A 394 -17.97 -46.81 41.29
CA ASP A 394 -18.04 -48.24 40.98
C ASP A 394 -17.72 -48.54 39.50
N GLU A 395 -17.35 -47.53 38.72
CA GLU A 395 -16.96 -47.66 37.31
C GLU A 395 -15.45 -47.87 37.19
N GLN A 396 -15.04 -48.83 36.36
CA GLN A 396 -13.62 -49.02 36.04
C GLN A 396 -13.13 -47.88 35.15
N ILE A 397 -12.11 -47.17 35.61
CA ILE A 397 -11.51 -46.05 34.88
C ILE A 397 -10.46 -46.61 33.93
N LYS A 398 -10.69 -46.44 32.63
CA LYS A 398 -9.78 -46.90 31.59
C LYS A 398 -9.10 -45.72 30.89
N ILE A 399 -7.79 -45.62 31.05
CA ILE A 399 -6.97 -44.59 30.41
C ILE A 399 -6.18 -45.23 29.27
N GLY A 400 -6.47 -44.81 28.04
CA GLY A 400 -5.72 -45.18 26.85
C GLY A 400 -4.65 -44.15 26.52
N ALA A 401 -3.48 -44.61 26.07
CA ALA A 401 -2.40 -43.76 25.63
C ALA A 401 -1.71 -44.30 24.38
N ARG A 402 -1.20 -43.40 23.54
CA ARG A 402 -0.39 -43.72 22.36
C ARG A 402 0.83 -42.83 22.30
N ILE A 403 1.97 -43.40 21.93
CA ILE A 403 3.17 -42.64 21.59
C ILE A 403 3.17 -42.42 20.07
N LEU A 404 3.10 -41.15 19.65
CA LEU A 404 3.24 -40.73 18.26
C LEU A 404 4.73 -40.57 17.94
N ASN A 405 5.13 -40.86 16.70
CA ASN A 405 6.53 -40.81 16.23
C ASN A 405 7.50 -41.69 17.07
N PHE A 406 7.02 -42.87 17.47
CA PHE A 406 7.71 -43.87 18.29
C PHE A 406 9.06 -44.29 17.68
N ARG A 407 10.15 -44.18 18.46
CA ARG A 407 11.43 -44.83 18.19
C ARG A 407 11.55 -46.04 19.13
N GLU A 408 12.10 -47.15 18.67
CA GLU A 408 12.02 -48.50 19.29
C GLU A 408 12.50 -48.62 20.76
N ASP A 409 12.93 -47.55 21.44
CA ASP A 409 13.55 -47.64 22.77
C ASP A 409 13.11 -46.58 23.81
N ASP A 410 11.97 -45.91 23.65
CA ASP A 410 11.51 -44.86 24.61
C ASP A 410 10.88 -45.39 25.93
N GLY A 411 10.68 -46.71 26.07
CA GLY A 411 10.30 -47.37 27.34
C GLY A 411 8.82 -47.30 27.72
N VAL A 412 8.51 -47.68 28.96
CA VAL A 412 7.13 -47.82 29.52
C VAL A 412 6.53 -46.46 29.89
N LEU A 413 5.23 -46.25 29.64
CA LEU A 413 4.49 -45.07 30.12
C LEU A 413 4.10 -45.20 31.61
N ILE A 414 4.23 -44.11 32.36
CA ILE A 414 3.89 -44.00 33.78
C ILE A 414 2.85 -42.89 33.95
N ALA A 415 1.75 -43.19 34.63
CA ALA A 415 0.76 -42.26 35.12
C ALA A 415 1.04 -41.87 36.58
N ASN A 416 1.14 -40.57 36.86
CA ASN A 416 1.12 -40.01 38.20
C ASN A 416 -0.26 -39.38 38.44
N ILE A 417 -1.04 -39.94 39.36
CA ILE A 417 -2.42 -39.54 39.62
C ILE A 417 -2.49 -38.90 41.00
N THR A 418 -2.77 -37.60 41.03
CA THR A 418 -2.72 -36.78 42.25
C THR A 418 -4.10 -36.17 42.52
N PRO A 419 -4.74 -36.46 43.68
CA PRO A 419 -6.00 -35.81 44.04
C PRO A 419 -5.80 -34.31 44.24
N ILE A 420 -6.65 -33.49 43.63
CA ILE A 420 -6.64 -32.03 43.75
C ILE A 420 -7.43 -31.64 45.01
N GLY A 421 -6.77 -30.95 45.94
CA GLY A 421 -7.43 -30.37 47.13
C GLY A 421 -7.50 -31.28 48.38
N GLY A 422 -6.77 -32.40 48.43
CA GLY A 422 -6.66 -33.26 49.63
C GLY A 422 -5.22 -33.66 49.97
N GLU A 423 -4.97 -34.13 51.20
CA GLU A 423 -3.64 -34.57 51.69
C GLU A 423 -3.22 -35.99 51.22
N ARG A 424 -3.91 -36.54 50.22
CA ARG A 424 -3.70 -37.93 49.80
C ARG A 424 -2.49 -38.04 48.87
N LYS A 425 -1.78 -39.17 48.99
CA LYS A 425 -0.57 -39.45 48.21
C LYS A 425 -0.89 -39.64 46.73
N THR A 426 -0.01 -39.13 45.87
CA THR A 426 0.03 -39.42 44.44
C THR A 426 0.24 -40.91 44.20
N LEU A 427 -0.60 -41.50 43.35
CA LEU A 427 -0.42 -42.85 42.84
C LEU A 427 0.51 -42.80 41.62
N ASN A 428 1.48 -43.70 41.54
CA ASN A 428 2.35 -43.83 40.36
C ASN A 428 2.14 -45.23 39.79
N ILE A 429 1.52 -45.34 38.62
CA ILE A 429 1.10 -46.61 38.03
C ILE A 429 1.58 -46.69 36.59
N GLU A 430 2.05 -47.86 36.18
CA GLU A 430 2.56 -48.09 34.84
C GLU A 430 1.43 -48.53 33.91
N PHE A 431 1.48 -48.07 32.66
CA PHE A 431 0.57 -48.58 31.64
C PHE A 431 1.02 -49.97 31.17
N GLU A 432 0.05 -50.81 30.82
CA GLU A 432 0.27 -52.08 30.16
C GLU A 432 0.23 -51.91 28.64
N GLU A 433 1.18 -52.50 27.93
CA GLU A 433 1.20 -52.45 26.46
C GLU A 433 0.23 -53.50 25.87
N GLN A 434 -0.70 -53.05 25.04
CA GLN A 434 -1.69 -53.88 24.35
C GLN A 434 -1.80 -53.48 22.87
N LYS A 435 -1.34 -54.34 21.95
CA LYS A 435 -1.54 -54.25 20.49
C LYS A 435 -1.42 -52.81 19.92
N ASN A 436 -0.30 -52.14 20.19
CA ASN A 436 0.04 -50.77 19.75
C ASN A 436 -0.64 -49.61 20.51
N GLN A 437 -1.18 -49.87 21.70
CA GLN A 437 -1.65 -48.85 22.63
C GLN A 437 -1.19 -49.20 24.05
N TRP A 438 -1.08 -48.18 24.89
CA TRP A 438 -0.81 -48.31 26.32
C TRP A 438 -2.13 -48.15 27.05
N VAL A 439 -2.45 -49.07 27.96
CA VAL A 439 -3.73 -49.06 28.70
C VAL A 439 -3.44 -49.12 30.20
N LEU A 440 -4.12 -48.28 30.95
CA LEU A 440 -4.13 -48.29 32.41
C LEU A 440 -5.57 -48.42 32.88
N ASN A 441 -5.85 -49.43 33.70
CA ASN A 441 -7.14 -49.60 34.36
C ASN A 441 -6.98 -49.26 35.85
N LEU A 442 -7.91 -48.46 36.37
CA LEU A 442 -7.95 -48.06 37.78
C LEU A 442 -9.32 -48.40 38.34
N ASP A 443 -9.32 -48.94 39.54
CA ASP A 443 -10.54 -49.27 40.27
C ASP A 443 -10.50 -48.62 41.67
N ASN A 444 -11.68 -48.38 42.24
CA ASN A 444 -11.85 -47.94 43.64
C ASN A 444 -11.20 -46.58 43.98
N LEU A 445 -11.14 -45.64 43.03
CA LEU A 445 -10.83 -44.26 43.37
C LEU A 445 -12.01 -43.65 44.12
N THR A 446 -11.72 -42.93 45.20
CA THR A 446 -12.76 -42.25 45.98
C THR A 446 -13.26 -41.00 45.24
N PRO A 447 -14.45 -40.48 45.57
CA PRO A 447 -14.93 -39.23 44.99
C PRO A 447 -13.95 -38.06 45.14
N GLY A 448 -13.73 -37.33 44.06
CA GLY A 448 -12.84 -36.16 44.00
C GLY A 448 -12.27 -35.91 42.60
N ILE A 449 -11.62 -34.76 42.43
CA ILE A 449 -10.92 -34.40 41.18
C ILE A 449 -9.48 -34.89 41.26
N TYR A 450 -8.98 -35.51 40.19
CA TYR A 450 -7.64 -36.07 40.10
C TYR A 450 -6.88 -35.46 38.93
N ARG A 451 -5.66 -34.99 39.19
CA ARG A 451 -4.69 -34.61 38.15
C ARG A 451 -3.94 -35.85 37.68
N LEU A 452 -3.92 -36.08 36.38
CA LEU A 452 -3.16 -37.12 35.71
C LEU A 452 -1.95 -36.50 35.02
N GLU A 453 -0.74 -36.99 35.30
CA GLU A 453 0.46 -36.72 34.50
C GLU A 453 0.94 -38.03 33.87
N VAL A 454 1.09 -38.08 32.55
CA VAL A 454 1.63 -39.24 31.84
C VAL A 454 2.99 -38.91 31.21
N LYS A 455 3.98 -39.74 31.49
CA LYS A 455 5.36 -39.59 31.00
C LYS A 455 5.99 -40.93 30.64
N THR A 456 7.06 -40.93 29.85
CA THR A 456 7.91 -42.12 29.66
C THR A 456 8.81 -42.32 30.87
N ARG A 457 9.11 -43.58 31.22
CA ARG A 457 10.07 -43.91 32.28
C ARG A 457 11.48 -43.38 31.96
N LYS A 458 11.89 -43.43 30.69
CA LYS A 458 13.17 -42.87 30.24
C LYS A 458 13.01 -41.37 29.97
N CYS A 459 13.84 -40.56 30.63
CA CYS A 459 13.96 -39.13 30.38
C CYS A 459 15.23 -38.87 29.56
N ASN A 460 15.09 -38.81 28.24
CA ASN A 460 16.16 -38.39 27.33
C ASN A 460 15.71 -37.16 26.52
N PRO A 461 16.62 -36.39 25.89
CA PRO A 461 16.27 -35.16 25.15
C PRO A 461 15.31 -35.36 23.95
N PHE A 462 15.06 -36.60 23.54
CA PHE A 462 14.17 -36.99 22.46
C PHE A 462 12.86 -37.65 22.94
N ALA A 463 12.73 -37.91 24.25
CA ALA A 463 11.53 -38.46 24.86
C ALA A 463 10.37 -37.47 24.73
N PRO A 464 9.11 -37.96 24.62
CA PRO A 464 7.95 -37.08 24.57
C PRO A 464 7.84 -36.26 25.84
N THR A 465 7.45 -34.99 25.70
CA THR A 465 7.11 -34.14 26.84
C THR A 465 5.98 -34.77 27.65
N PRO A 466 6.07 -34.81 29.00
CA PRO A 466 4.97 -35.27 29.84
C PRO A 466 3.66 -34.55 29.52
N LEU A 467 2.56 -35.29 29.41
CA LEU A 467 1.22 -34.74 29.23
C LEU A 467 0.52 -34.65 30.59
N GLN A 468 -0.21 -33.57 30.84
CA GLN A 468 -1.00 -33.38 32.06
C GLN A 468 -2.44 -33.09 31.71
N ASP A 469 -3.36 -33.68 32.47
CA ASP A 469 -4.80 -33.48 32.37
C ASP A 469 -5.49 -33.78 33.71
N PHE A 470 -6.82 -33.75 33.79
CA PHE A 470 -7.58 -34.11 34.99
C PHE A 470 -8.91 -34.79 34.68
N PHE A 471 -9.41 -35.58 35.63
CA PHE A 471 -10.75 -36.17 35.60
C PHE A 471 -11.39 -36.11 36.99
N GLU A 472 -12.70 -36.26 37.06
CA GLU A 472 -13.46 -36.30 38.32
C GLU A 472 -14.06 -37.69 38.56
N VAL A 473 -14.04 -38.13 39.81
CA VAL A 473 -14.79 -39.30 40.27
C VAL A 473 -15.93 -38.82 41.16
N VAL A 474 -17.16 -39.20 40.86
CA VAL A 474 -18.36 -38.84 41.62
C VAL A 474 -19.08 -40.07 42.13
N LYS A 475 -19.89 -39.91 43.18
CA LYS A 475 -20.65 -41.01 43.78
C LYS A 475 -21.74 -41.55 42.88
#